data_AF-A0A916YP61-F1
#
_entry.id   AF-A0A916YP61-F1
#
_cell.length_a   1.000
_cell.length_b   1.000
_cell.length_c   1.000
_cell.angle_alpha   90.00
_cell.angle_beta   90.00
_cell.angle_gamma   90.00
#
_symmetry.space_group_name_H-M   'P 1'
#
loop_
_entity.id
_entity.type
_entity.pdbx_description
1 polymer ?
#
loop_
_entity_poly.entity_id
_entity_poly.type
_entity_poly.pdbx_seq_one_letter_code
_entity_poly.pdbx_strand_id
1 'polypeptide(L)'
;MQNYKNGSIIQVRPDDYPLILHYGILVNYLGEWWVLHNNESNGVHREKLASVLDRSTLIQVIDTKLTGKTTNELLERFKAYEGKSYDLVAYNCESFVNDFINQKKYSKQTIIYTSLILITIVFLTAWITKKLVR
;
A
#
# COMPACT_ATOMS: atom_id res chain seq x y z
N MET A 1 8.63 -7.53 25.81
CA MET A 1 7.86 -8.17 24.71
C MET A 1 7.17 -7.08 23.92
N GLN A 2 7.34 -7.02 22.61
CA GLN A 2 6.60 -6.06 21.78
C GLN A 2 5.12 -6.42 21.76
N ASN A 3 4.26 -5.43 21.99
CA ASN A 3 2.82 -5.61 22.02
C ASN A 3 2.25 -5.43 20.61
N TYR A 4 2.30 -6.49 19.81
CA TYR A 4 1.68 -6.51 18.49
C TYR A 4 0.17 -6.59 18.63
N LYS A 5 -0.53 -5.85 17.76
CA LYS A 5 -1.98 -5.87 17.66
C LYS A 5 -2.37 -6.09 16.20
N ASN A 6 -3.43 -6.86 16.01
CA ASN A 6 -4.05 -6.99 14.69
C ASN A 6 -4.38 -5.62 14.11
N GLY A 7 -4.09 -5.42 12.82
CA GLY A 7 -4.43 -4.22 12.08
C GLY A 7 -3.48 -3.03 12.29
N SER A 8 -2.46 -3.17 13.15
CA SER A 8 -1.37 -2.19 13.24
C SER A 8 -0.44 -2.32 12.03
N ILE A 9 0.16 -1.20 11.60
CA ILE A 9 1.21 -1.22 10.59
C ILE A 9 2.51 -1.65 11.26
N ILE A 10 3.24 -2.54 10.60
CA ILE A 10 4.65 -2.76 10.87
C ILE A 10 5.48 -2.02 9.82
N GLN A 11 6.48 -1.28 10.29
CA GLN A 11 7.46 -0.61 9.45
C GLN A 11 8.83 -1.22 9.73
N VAL A 12 9.46 -1.75 8.68
CA VAL A 12 10.78 -2.37 8.73
C VAL A 12 11.72 -1.70 7.73
N ARG A 13 13.01 -1.91 7.92
CA ARG A 13 14.06 -1.54 6.99
C ARG A 13 14.73 -2.82 6.48
N PRO A 14 14.57 -3.19 5.20
CA PRO A 14 15.25 -4.35 4.63
C PRO A 14 16.78 -4.18 4.71
N ASP A 15 17.49 -5.27 4.97
CA ASP A 15 18.94 -5.22 5.15
C ASP A 15 19.68 -4.95 3.82
N ASP A 16 19.15 -5.50 2.71
CA ASP A 16 19.68 -5.29 1.36
C ASP A 16 19.40 -3.87 0.80
N TYR A 17 18.42 -3.16 1.38
CA TYR A 17 17.98 -1.84 0.91
C TYR A 17 17.80 -0.86 2.08
N PRO A 18 18.89 -0.46 2.75
CA PRO A 18 18.82 0.29 4.02
C PRO A 18 18.25 1.71 3.91
N LEU A 19 18.15 2.25 2.69
CA LEU A 19 17.56 3.57 2.42
C LEU A 19 16.04 3.53 2.21
N ILE A 20 15.45 2.33 2.09
CA ILE A 20 14.03 2.15 1.78
C ILE A 20 13.32 1.59 3.00
N LEU A 21 12.13 2.12 3.28
CA LEU A 21 11.24 1.57 4.29
C LEU A 21 10.23 0.64 3.63
N HIS A 22 9.95 -0.48 4.30
CA HIS A 22 8.93 -1.42 3.89
C HIS A 22 7.81 -1.48 4.91
N TYR A 23 6.57 -1.57 4.42
CA TYR A 23 5.36 -1.49 5.23
C TYR A 23 4.51 -2.74 5.05
N GLY A 24 3.84 -3.14 6.13
CA GLY A 24 2.84 -4.20 6.09
C GLY A 24 1.83 -4.08 7.23
N ILE A 25 0.78 -4.89 7.18
CA ILE A 25 -0.27 -4.95 8.20
C ILE A 25 -0.08 -6.21 9.02
N LEU A 26 -0.04 -6.07 10.35
CA LEU A 26 0.06 -7.18 11.27
C LEU A 26 -1.27 -7.90 11.41
N VAL A 27 -1.22 -9.23 11.36
CA VAL A 27 -2.34 -10.11 11.68
C VAL A 27 -1.86 -11.33 12.44
N ASN A 28 -2.54 -11.67 13.52
CA ASN A 28 -2.32 -12.90 14.27
C ASN A 28 -3.22 -13.99 13.69
N TYR A 29 -2.63 -14.93 12.98
CA TYR A 29 -3.34 -16.04 12.34
C TYR A 29 -2.91 -17.34 13.00
N LEU A 30 -3.87 -18.05 13.61
CA LEU A 30 -3.65 -19.31 14.32
C LEU A 30 -2.57 -19.23 15.42
N GLY A 31 -2.48 -18.09 16.11
CA GLY A 31 -1.50 -17.85 17.18
C GLY A 31 -0.14 -17.35 16.70
N GLU A 32 0.12 -17.33 15.39
CA GLU A 32 1.35 -16.80 14.81
C GLU A 32 1.14 -15.39 14.25
N TRP A 33 2.16 -14.54 14.32
CA TRP A 33 2.13 -13.22 13.67
C TRP A 33 2.55 -13.31 12.21
N TRP A 34 1.72 -12.72 11.37
CA TRP A 34 1.90 -12.60 9.93
C TRP A 34 1.85 -11.14 9.52
N VAL A 35 2.49 -10.84 8.41
CA VAL A 35 2.51 -9.54 7.76
C VAL A 35 1.78 -9.68 6.43
N LEU A 36 0.75 -8.87 6.22
CA LEU A 36 0.12 -8.67 4.92
C LEU A 36 0.86 -7.51 4.26
N HIS A 37 1.47 -7.72 3.10
CA HIS A 37 2.26 -6.68 2.43
C HIS A 37 2.32 -6.89 0.93
N ASN A 38 2.82 -5.88 0.23
CA ASN A 38 3.06 -5.89 -1.20
C ASN A 38 4.55 -5.72 -1.45
N ASN A 39 5.19 -6.60 -2.22
CA ASN A 39 6.60 -6.48 -2.59
C ASN A 39 6.84 -6.84 -4.06
N GLU A 40 8.02 -6.49 -4.56
CA GLU A 40 8.41 -6.70 -5.96
C GLU A 40 8.36 -8.17 -6.37
N SER A 41 8.73 -9.09 -5.47
CA SER A 41 8.87 -10.51 -5.79
C SER A 41 7.52 -11.21 -5.99
N ASN A 42 6.53 -10.90 -5.14
CA ASN A 42 5.31 -11.69 -5.02
C ASN A 42 4.01 -10.86 -5.11
N GLY A 43 4.12 -9.55 -5.31
CA GLY A 43 2.95 -8.66 -5.22
C GLY A 43 2.33 -8.67 -3.83
N VAL A 44 1.00 -8.52 -3.76
CA VAL A 44 0.26 -8.57 -2.50
C VAL A 44 0.13 -10.02 -2.01
N HIS A 45 0.77 -10.32 -0.89
CA HIS A 45 0.79 -11.64 -0.26
C HIS A 45 0.92 -11.53 1.27
N ARG A 46 0.97 -12.69 1.93
CA ARG A 46 1.15 -12.82 3.37
C ARG A 46 2.42 -13.60 3.67
N GLU A 47 3.15 -13.16 4.68
CA GLU A 47 4.39 -13.79 5.12
C GLU A 47 4.45 -13.85 6.65
N LYS A 48 5.13 -14.85 7.22
CA LYS A 48 5.36 -14.90 8.66
C LYS A 48 6.20 -13.71 9.10
N LEU A 49 5.81 -13.07 10.20
CA LEU A 49 6.55 -11.93 10.76
C LEU A 49 8.02 -12.29 11.04
N ALA A 50 8.26 -13.50 11.56
CA ALA A 50 9.61 -13.98 11.81
C ALA A 50 10.49 -13.97 10.54
N SER A 51 9.95 -14.40 9.40
CA SER A 51 10.66 -14.40 8.11
C SER A 51 10.93 -12.99 7.58
N VAL A 52 10.03 -12.04 7.84
CA VAL A 52 10.25 -10.62 7.50
C VAL A 52 11.39 -10.04 8.36
N LEU A 53 11.37 -10.30 9.67
CA LEU A 53 12.37 -9.77 10.61
C LEU A 53 13.75 -10.44 10.51
N ASP A 54 13.85 -11.63 9.91
CA ASP A 54 15.13 -12.30 9.65
C ASP A 54 16.00 -11.55 8.62
N ARG A 55 15.37 -10.73 7.78
CA ARG A 55 16.02 -9.96 6.70
C ARG A 55 15.73 -8.46 6.76
N SER A 56 15.25 -7.99 7.90
CA SER A 56 14.95 -6.59 8.09
C SER A 56 15.02 -6.16 9.54
N THR A 57 15.43 -4.92 9.75
CA THR A 57 15.39 -4.28 11.05
C THR A 57 14.01 -3.69 11.30
N LEU A 58 13.37 -4.08 12.39
CA LEU A 58 12.13 -3.45 12.84
C LEU A 58 12.39 -1.99 13.25
N ILE A 59 11.66 -1.07 12.63
CA ILE A 59 11.73 0.37 12.95
C ILE A 59 10.65 0.72 13.97
N GLN A 60 9.39 0.42 13.66
CA GLN A 60 8.27 0.74 14.54
C GLN A 60 7.00 -0.05 14.20
N VAL A 61 6.06 -0.03 15.16
CA VAL A 61 4.69 -0.54 15.00
C VAL A 61 3.74 0.62 15.27
N ILE A 62 2.82 0.88 14.34
CA ILE A 62 1.94 2.06 14.35
C ILE A 62 0.50 1.58 14.44
N ASP A 63 -0.24 2.06 15.44
CA ASP A 63 -1.66 1.79 15.55
C ASP A 63 -2.45 2.55 14.47
N THR A 64 -3.48 1.92 13.92
CA THR A 64 -4.33 2.45 12.85
C THR A 64 -5.81 2.35 13.25
N LYS A 65 -6.70 2.83 12.38
CA LYS A 65 -8.15 2.60 12.53
C LYS A 65 -8.57 1.12 12.41
N LEU A 66 -7.66 0.24 12.00
CA LEU A 66 -7.86 -1.20 11.98
C LEU A 66 -7.27 -1.90 13.20
N THR A 67 -6.56 -1.19 14.07
CA THR A 67 -5.98 -1.79 15.27
C THR A 67 -7.07 -2.39 16.16
N GLY A 68 -6.84 -3.64 16.59
CA GLY A 68 -7.79 -4.40 17.40
C GLY A 68 -8.89 -5.10 16.60
N LYS A 69 -8.91 -4.97 15.26
CA LYS A 69 -9.80 -5.75 14.41
C LYS A 69 -9.50 -7.24 14.50
N THR A 70 -10.52 -8.05 14.27
CA THR A 70 -10.36 -9.50 14.29
C THR A 70 -9.55 -9.97 13.08
N THR A 71 -8.87 -11.10 13.24
CA THR A 71 -8.13 -11.76 12.16
C THR A 71 -9.02 -12.02 10.95
N ASN A 72 -10.25 -12.49 11.17
CA ASN A 72 -11.20 -12.75 10.10
C ASN A 72 -11.57 -11.47 9.33
N GLU A 73 -11.86 -10.36 10.01
CA GLU A 73 -12.14 -9.08 9.33
C GLU A 73 -10.98 -8.63 8.44
N LEU A 74 -9.74 -8.77 8.91
CA LEU A 74 -8.55 -8.39 8.16
C LEU A 74 -8.31 -9.32 6.96
N LEU A 75 -8.47 -10.63 7.14
CA LEU A 75 -8.29 -11.61 6.07
C LEU A 75 -9.40 -11.50 5.01
N GLU A 76 -10.65 -11.29 5.40
CA GLU A 76 -11.75 -11.04 4.44
C GLU A 76 -11.47 -9.78 3.61
N ARG A 77 -10.96 -8.73 4.23
CA ARG A 77 -10.53 -7.52 3.52
C ARG A 77 -9.35 -7.79 2.57
N PHE A 78 -8.41 -8.62 2.99
CA PHE A 78 -7.21 -8.97 2.23
C PHE A 78 -7.51 -9.67 0.91
N LYS A 79 -8.57 -10.47 0.83
CA LYS A 79 -9.01 -11.14 -0.41
C LYS A 79 -9.22 -10.17 -1.59
N ALA A 80 -9.55 -8.90 -1.33
CA ALA A 80 -9.72 -7.89 -2.39
C ALA A 80 -8.39 -7.38 -3.00
N TYR A 81 -7.27 -7.75 -2.39
CA TYR A 81 -5.93 -7.27 -2.74
C TYR A 81 -4.99 -8.42 -3.08
N GLU A 82 -5.20 -9.60 -2.51
CA GLU A 82 -4.38 -10.80 -2.72
C GLU A 82 -4.15 -11.07 -4.22
N GLY A 83 -2.89 -11.26 -4.60
CA GLY A 83 -2.48 -11.52 -5.98
C GLY A 83 -2.37 -10.29 -6.89
N LYS A 84 -2.64 -9.07 -6.38
CA LYS A 84 -2.33 -7.84 -7.14
C LYS A 84 -0.82 -7.72 -7.35
N SER A 85 -0.43 -7.44 -8.58
CA SER A 85 0.97 -7.22 -8.95
C SER A 85 1.53 -5.95 -8.31
N TYR A 86 2.82 -6.02 -7.99
CA TYR A 86 3.57 -4.86 -7.53
C TYR A 86 3.84 -3.90 -8.68
N ASP A 87 3.73 -2.60 -8.41
CA ASP A 87 4.20 -1.53 -9.28
C ASP A 87 4.89 -0.47 -8.42
N LEU A 88 6.18 -0.23 -8.67
CA LEU A 88 7.01 0.69 -7.87
C LEU A 88 6.41 2.11 -7.79
N VAL A 89 5.72 2.54 -8.85
CA VAL A 89 5.19 3.90 -9.00
C VAL A 89 3.69 3.95 -8.69
N ALA A 90 2.92 2.98 -9.20
CA ALA A 90 1.46 2.99 -9.07
C ALA A 90 0.93 2.20 -7.87
N TYR A 91 1.64 1.14 -7.44
CA TYR A 91 1.13 0.19 -6.47
C TYR A 91 2.23 -0.53 -5.67
N ASN A 92 2.91 0.24 -4.81
CA ASN A 92 3.98 -0.25 -3.94
C ASN A 92 3.43 -0.67 -2.54
N CYS A 93 4.32 -0.91 -1.58
CA CYS A 93 3.96 -1.30 -0.21
C CYS A 93 3.19 -0.22 0.55
N GLU A 94 3.56 1.06 0.36
CA GLU A 94 2.87 2.19 0.97
C GLU A 94 1.46 2.37 0.37
N SER A 95 1.32 2.29 -0.96
CA SER A 95 0.02 2.31 -1.63
C SER A 95 -0.89 1.19 -1.14
N PHE A 96 -0.36 -0.04 -1.01
CA PHE A 96 -1.10 -1.17 -0.46
C PHE A 96 -1.59 -0.88 0.95
N VAL A 97 -0.72 -0.46 1.87
CA VAL A 97 -1.10 -0.19 3.27
C VAL A 97 -2.14 0.94 3.35
N ASN A 98 -1.98 2.00 2.55
CA ASN A 98 -2.92 3.13 2.50
C ASN A 98 -4.31 2.71 2.01
N ASP A 99 -4.38 1.90 0.96
CA ASP A 99 -5.63 1.34 0.45
C ASP A 99 -6.23 0.34 1.43
N PHE A 100 -5.38 -0.54 1.98
CA PHE A 100 -5.76 -1.55 2.95
C PHE A 100 -6.22 -0.92 4.26
N ILE A 101 -5.83 0.30 4.60
CA ILE A 101 -6.39 1.00 5.76
C ILE A 101 -7.66 1.74 5.35
N ASN A 102 -7.64 2.47 4.24
CA ASN A 102 -8.70 3.41 3.91
C ASN A 102 -9.87 2.87 3.08
N GLN A 103 -9.74 1.69 2.46
CA GLN A 103 -10.62 1.21 1.40
C GLN A 103 -10.77 2.28 0.31
N LYS A 104 -9.72 3.08 0.09
CA LYS A 104 -9.74 4.11 -0.95
C LYS A 104 -9.68 3.39 -2.30
N LYS A 105 -10.86 2.98 -2.79
CA LYS A 105 -11.08 3.00 -4.23
C LYS A 105 -10.80 4.44 -4.64
N TYR A 106 -9.79 4.70 -5.46
CA TYR A 106 -9.75 5.95 -6.20
C TYR A 106 -11.17 6.21 -6.71
N SER A 107 -11.79 7.30 -6.25
CA SER A 107 -13.15 7.59 -6.67
C SER A 107 -13.11 7.68 -8.18
N LYS A 108 -14.05 7.02 -8.88
CA LYS A 108 -14.22 7.21 -10.33
C LYS A 108 -14.26 8.70 -10.69
N GLN A 109 -14.75 9.53 -9.77
CA GLN A 109 -14.76 10.99 -9.91
C GLN A 109 -13.36 11.59 -10.00
N THR A 110 -12.39 11.17 -9.18
CA THR A 110 -11.02 11.71 -9.24
C THR A 110 -10.38 11.40 -10.59
N ILE A 111 -10.55 10.18 -11.10
CA ILE A 111 -10.05 9.79 -12.43
C ILE A 111 -10.72 10.63 -13.54
N ILE A 112 -12.05 10.80 -13.47
CA ILE A 112 -12.79 11.64 -14.42
C ILE A 112 -12.30 13.09 -14.38
N TYR A 113 -12.16 13.69 -13.19
CA TYR A 113 -11.73 15.08 -13.05
C TYR A 113 -10.29 15.31 -13.49
N THR A 114 -9.37 14.40 -13.16
CA THR A 114 -7.99 14.47 -13.65
C THR A 114 -7.94 14.36 -15.17
N SER A 115 -8.76 13.48 -15.77
CA SER A 115 -8.84 13.33 -17.23
C SER A 115 -9.39 14.59 -17.91
N LEU A 116 -10.43 15.21 -17.34
CA LEU A 116 -11.00 16.46 -17.84
C LEU A 116 -9.98 17.60 -17.80
N ILE A 117 -9.25 17.75 -16.70
CA ILE A 117 -8.20 18.78 -16.56
C ILE A 117 -7.13 18.59 -17.63
N LEU A 118 -6.67 17.35 -17.86
CA LEU A 118 -5.67 17.03 -18.87
C LEU A 118 -6.15 17.37 -20.28
N ILE A 119 -7.40 17.02 -20.61
CA ILE A 119 -8.03 17.38 -21.89
C ILE A 119 -8.07 18.91 -22.05
N THR A 120 -8.48 19.64 -21.02
CA THR A 120 -8.52 21.11 -21.06
C THR A 120 -7.15 21.72 -21.29
N ILE A 121 -6.10 21.22 -20.63
CA ILE A 121 -4.71 21.69 -20.84
C ILE A 121 -4.26 21.43 -22.28
N VAL A 122 -4.57 20.27 -22.85
CA VAL A 122 -4.21 19.93 -24.24
C VAL A 122 -4.94 20.86 -25.22
N PHE A 123 -6.23 21.12 -25.03
CA PHE A 123 -6.97 22.05 -25.89
C PHE A 123 -6.46 23.49 -25.77
N LEU A 124 -6.15 23.96 -24.57
CA LEU A 124 -5.60 25.30 -24.34
C LEU A 124 -4.23 25.47 -25.00
N THR A 125 -3.33 24.49 -24.84
CA THR A 125 -1.99 24.55 -25.45
C THR A 125 -2.07 24.47 -26.98
N ALA A 126 -2.95 23.65 -27.55
CA ALA A 126 -3.21 23.59 -28.99
C ALA A 126 -3.82 24.90 -29.53
N TRP A 127 -4.68 25.57 -28.77
CA TRP A 127 -5.26 26.85 -29.15
C TRP A 127 -4.23 27.99 -29.11
N ILE A 128 -3.44 28.06 -28.04
CA ILE A 128 -2.37 29.05 -27.88
C ILE A 128 -1.34 28.91 -29.00
N THR A 129 -0.89 27.69 -29.30
CA THR A 129 0.08 27.44 -30.39
C THR A 129 -0.50 27.83 -31.75
N LYS A 130 -1.76 27.50 -32.05
CA LYS A 130 -2.42 27.97 -33.29
C LYS A 130 -2.51 29.50 -33.40
N LYS A 131 -2.69 30.20 -32.27
CA LYS A 131 -2.78 31.67 -32.24
C LYS A 131 -1.42 32.34 -32.38
N LEU A 132 -0.34 31.69 -31.95
CA LEU A 132 1.04 32.20 -32.07
C LEU A 132 1.67 31.95 -33.45
N VAL A 133 1.15 30.99 -34.21
CA VAL A 133 1.63 30.63 -35.58
C VAL A 133 0.85 31.39 -36.68
N ARG A 134 -0.18 32.16 -36.31
CA ARG A 134 -0.92 33.08 -37.19
C ARG A 134 -0.47 34.50 -36.97
#